data_AF-A0A415IGL4-F1
#
_entry.id   AF-A0A415IGL4-F1
#
_cell.length_a   1.000
_cell.length_b   1.000
_cell.length_c   1.000
_cell.angle_alpha   90.00
_cell.angle_beta   90.00
_cell.angle_gamma   90.00
#
_symmetry.space_group_name_H-M   'P 1'
#
loop_
_entity.id
_entity.type
_entity.pdbx_description
1 polymer ?
#
loop_
_entity_poly.entity_id
_entity_poly.type
_entity_poly.pdbx_seq_one_letter_code
_entity_poly.pdbx_strand_id
1 'polypeptide(L)' 'MESHRFYDTMRLGLTLNREKTPGEGTDHYLNSTDLISPNWNDYRIILAIPQAEVDVNPNIQGQQNLGYE' A
#
# COMPACT_ATOMS: atom_id res chain seq x y z
N MET A 1 13.78 0.90 14.63
CA MET A 1 12.52 1.31 13.97
C MET A 1 11.59 0.11 13.98
N GLU A 2 10.42 0.24 14.59
CA GLU A 2 9.49 -0.87 14.90
C GLU A 2 8.25 -0.90 13.99
N SER A 3 8.29 -0.21 12.85
CA SER A 3 7.25 -0.26 11.82
C SER A 3 5.84 0.24 12.19
N HIS A 4 5.68 0.98 13.30
CA HIS A 4 4.36 1.50 13.73
C HIS A 4 3.81 2.63 12.86
N ARG A 5 4.70 3.46 12.30
CA ARG A 5 4.34 4.77 11.73
C ARG A 5 3.30 4.67 10.59
N PHE A 6 3.44 3.66 9.73
CA PHE A 6 2.51 3.45 8.62
C PHE A 6 1.10 3.14 9.13
N TYR A 7 1.00 2.13 10.00
CA TYR A 7 -0.28 1.71 10.60
C TYR A 7 -0.92 2.82 11.42
N ASP A 8 -0.13 3.57 12.20
CA ASP A 8 -0.62 4.71 12.98
C ASP A 8 -1.22 5.81 12.11
N THR A 9 -0.59 6.10 10.97
CA THR A 9 -1.08 7.12 10.03
C THR A 9 -2.40 6.66 9.40
N MET A 10 -2.46 5.42 8.93
CA MET A 10 -3.65 4.86 8.28
C MET A 10 -4.83 4.71 9.24
N ARG A 11 -4.63 4.15 10.44
CA ARG A 11 -5.71 3.94 11.42
C ARG A 11 -6.33 5.25 11.93
N LEU A 12 -5.59 6.36 11.86
CA LEU A 12 -6.07 7.69 12.21
C LEU A 12 -6.72 8.41 11.01
N GLY A 13 -6.81 7.77 9.85
CA GLY A 13 -7.35 8.37 8.62
C GLY A 13 -6.48 9.49 8.05
N LEU A 14 -5.21 9.54 8.43
CA LEU A 14 -4.28 10.56 7.96
C LEU A 14 -3.70 10.17 6.58
N THR A 15 -3.29 11.18 5.82
CA THR A 15 -2.51 10.97 4.60
C THR A 15 -1.02 10.96 4.98
N LEU A 16 -0.30 9.94 4.54
CA LEU A 16 1.15 9.91 4.67
C LEU A 16 1.73 10.91 3.65
N ASN A 17 2.64 11.79 4.05
CA ASN A 17 3.30 12.72 3.13
C ASN A 17 4.81 12.47 3.15
N ARG A 18 5.37 11.95 2.07
CA ARG A 18 6.82 11.75 1.91
C ARG A 18 7.45 13.03 1.37
N GLU A 19 7.82 13.93 2.26
CA GLU A 19 8.43 15.20 1.87
C GLU A 19 9.87 15.01 1.37
N LYS A 20 10.23 15.79 0.36
CA LYS A 20 11.59 15.82 -0.19
C LYS A 20 12.50 16.58 0.76
N THR A 21 13.55 15.94 1.25
CA THR A 21 14.65 16.64 1.91
C THR A 21 15.45 17.41 0.86
N PRO A 22 15.75 18.70 1.06
CA PRO A 22 16.64 19.44 0.17
C PRO A 22 18.01 18.74 0.06
N GLY A 23 18.42 18.40 -1.16
CA GLY A 23 19.67 17.67 -1.43
C GLY A 23 19.53 16.15 -1.57
N GLU A 24 18.35 15.59 -1.29
CA GLU A 24 18.06 14.16 -1.47
C GLU A 24 17.06 13.94 -2.62
N GLY A 25 17.20 12.82 -3.33
CA GLY A 25 16.21 12.38 -4.31
C GLY A 25 15.01 11.73 -3.61
N THR A 26 13.82 11.86 -4.18
CA THR A 26 12.63 11.15 -3.69
C THR A 26 11.81 10.67 -4.87
N ASP A 27 12.07 9.45 -5.33
CA ASP A 27 11.26 8.77 -6.34
C ASP A 27 10.57 7.56 -5.69
N HIS A 28 9.53 7.83 -4.90
CA HIS A 28 8.61 6.79 -4.44
C HIS A 28 7.50 6.66 -5.48
N TYR A 29 7.85 6.08 -6.61
CA TYR A 29 6.93 5.77 -7.70
C TYR A 29 7.00 4.28 -8.00
N LEU A 30 5.85 3.69 -8.29
CA LEU A 30 5.77 2.34 -8.87
C LEU A 30 5.02 2.46 -10.19
N ASN A 31 5.70 2.19 -11.31
CA ASN A 31 5.14 2.30 -12.66
C ASN A 31 4.42 3.63 -12.92
N SER A 32 5.08 4.75 -12.62
CA SER A 32 4.52 6.12 -12.72
C SER A 32 3.34 6.43 -11.80
N THR A 33 2.98 5.51 -10.90
CA THR A 33 1.97 5.79 -9.88
C THR A 33 2.62 6.44 -8.68
N ASP A 34 2.08 7.59 -8.28
CA ASP A 34 2.52 8.31 -7.10
C ASP A 34 2.30 7.48 -5.83
N LEU A 35 3.38 7.23 -5.09
CA LEU A 35 3.36 6.64 -3.76
C LEU A 35 3.83 7.66 -2.71
N ILE A 36 3.95 8.94 -3.03
CA ILE A 36 4.36 9.99 -2.08
C ILE A 36 3.27 10.21 -1.03
N SER A 37 1.99 10.14 -1.45
CA SER A 37 0.85 10.57 -0.64
C SER A 37 -0.26 9.52 -0.40
N PRO A 38 0.05 8.27 0.01
CA PRO A 38 -0.98 7.27 0.24
C PRO A 38 -1.85 7.61 1.45
N ASN A 39 -3.12 7.22 1.39
CA ASN A 39 -4.10 7.35 2.48
C ASN A 39 -4.94 6.09 2.58
N TRP A 40 -5.91 6.06 3.51
CA TRP A 40 -6.77 4.91 3.78
C TRP A 40 -7.49 4.34 2.54
N ASN A 41 -7.78 5.17 1.54
CA ASN A 41 -8.48 4.76 0.33
C ASN A 41 -7.57 4.16 -0.75
N ASP A 42 -6.24 4.22 -0.57
CA ASP A 42 -5.31 3.57 -1.49
C ASP A 42 -5.32 2.05 -1.23
N TYR A 43 -5.78 1.28 -2.20
CA TYR A 43 -5.90 -0.17 -2.06
C TYR A 43 -4.56 -0.87 -1.75
N ARG A 44 -3.44 -0.23 -2.10
CA ARG A 44 -2.09 -0.77 -1.93
C ARG A 44 -1.56 -0.67 -0.51
N ILE A 45 -2.33 -0.08 0.42
CA ILE A 45 -1.97 -0.10 1.85
C ILE A 45 -2.14 -1.50 2.46
N ILE A 46 -2.92 -2.37 1.80
CA ILE A 46 -3.08 -3.79 2.13
C ILE A 46 -2.41 -4.61 1.03
N LEU A 47 -1.61 -5.60 1.41
CA LEU A 47 -0.98 -6.48 0.43
C LEU A 47 -2.02 -7.34 -0.30
N ALA A 48 -1.78 -7.62 -1.58
CA ALA A 48 -2.54 -8.62 -2.31
C ALA A 48 -2.46 -9.98 -1.59
N ILE A 49 -3.56 -10.74 -1.64
CA ILE A 49 -3.53 -12.14 -1.24
C ILE A 49 -2.53 -12.87 -2.16
N PRO A 50 -1.58 -13.66 -1.61
CA PRO A 50 -0.58 -14.35 -2.43
C PRO A 50 -1.21 -15.21 -3.52
N GLN A 51 -0.66 -15.13 -4.75
CA GLN A 51 -1.18 -15.91 -5.88
C GLN A 51 -1.20 -17.41 -5.59
N ALA A 52 -0.18 -17.93 -4.90
CA ALA A 52 -0.13 -19.34 -4.51
C ALA A 52 -1.31 -19.76 -3.61
N GLU A 53 -1.84 -18.87 -2.78
CA GLU A 53 -3.04 -19.15 -1.98
C GLU A 53 -4.30 -19.11 -2.84
N VAL A 54 -4.40 -18.11 -3.73
CA VAL A 54 -5.51 -17.97 -4.68
C VAL A 54 -5.61 -19.19 -5.61
N ASP A 55 -4.47 -19.72 -6.07
CA ASP A 55 -4.40 -20.84 -7.01
C ASP A 55 -4.88 -22.17 -6.40
N VAL A 56 -4.70 -22.37 -5.09
CA VAL A 56 -5.03 -23.63 -4.40
C VAL A 56 -6.35 -23.59 -3.65
N ASN A 57 -6.85 -22.40 -3.31
CA ASN A 57 -8.07 -22.22 -2.53
C ASN A 57 -9.17 -21.54 -3.37
N PRO A 58 -10.06 -22.30 -4.03
CA PRO A 58 -11.09 -21.74 -4.90
C PRO A 58 -12.10 -20.84 -4.18
N ASN A 59 -12.20 -20.95 -2.85
CA ASN A 59 -13.07 -20.06 -2.06
C ASN A 59 -12.48 -18.64 -1.92
N ILE A 60 -11.18 -18.46 -2.16
CA ILE A 60 -10.46 -17.19 -2.03
C ILE A 60 -10.37 -16.44 -3.36
N GLN A 61 -10.53 -17.11 -4.50
CA GLN A 61 -10.38 -16.50 -5.82
C GLN A 61 -11.28 -15.27 -6.03
N GLY A 62 -12.50 -15.29 -5.50
CA GLY A 62 -13.44 -14.14 -5.53
C GLY A 62 -13.31 -13.17 -4.35
N GLN A 63 -12.30 -13.34 -3.50
CA GLN A 63 -12.08 -12.56 -2.27
C GLN A 63 -10.76 -11.79 -2.29
N GLN A 64 -10.14 -11.60 -3.46
CA GLN A 64 -8.98 -10.72 -3.58
C GLN A 64 -9.33 -9.31 -3.09
N ASN A 65 -8.35 -8.62 -2.52
CA ASN A 65 -8.48 -7.22 -2.15
C ASN A 65 -8.80 -6.38 -3.40
N LEU A 66 -9.83 -5.54 -3.30
CA LEU A 66 -10.27 -4.66 -4.38
C LEU A 66 -9.09 -3.88 -4.97
N GLY A 67 -8.99 -3.86 -6.30
CA GLY A 67 -7.90 -3.18 -7.02
C GLY A 67 -6.68 -4.04 -7.36
N TYR A 68 -6.60 -5.28 -6.84
CA TYR A 68 -5.60 -6.29 -7.23
C TYR A 68 -6.14 -7.40 -8.15
N GLU A 69 -7.37 -7.26 -8.63
CA GLU A 69 -7.98 -8.16 -9.64
C GLU A 69 -7.22 -8.16 -10.97
#